data_AF-A0A3A6TQ86-F1
#
_entry.id   AF-A0A3A6TQ86-F1
#
_cell.length_a   1.000
_cell.length_b   1.000
_cell.length_c   1.000
_cell.angle_alpha   90.00
_cell.angle_beta   90.00
_cell.angle_gamma   90.00
#
_symmetry.space_group_name_H-M   'P 1'
#
loop_
_entity.id
_entity.type
_entity.pdbx_description
1 polymer ?
#
loop_
_entity_poly.entity_id
_entity_poly.type
_entity_poly.pdbx_seq_one_letter_code
_entity_poly.pdbx_strand_id
1 'polypeptide(L)'
;MNKYRLMITSIAALFVPTSSWATDLPCDVHSEMKLSSIAGTWHTQVQHLNEAGDIVMLDQGCKPINTIEPGTDISQNMQQVTAMNVTPDSTLVVGHQLGRSEDFDTSLLFSMVQVLDKGQTHDSPTKTCLFYVAAKGPAQPVTRIFELNGAKCTFINDIEHLTYKFNAE
;
A
#
# COMPACT_ATOMS: atom_id res chain seq x y z
N MET A 1 48.39 30.06 52.65
CA MET A 1 48.35 29.26 51.42
C MET A 1 47.18 28.30 51.52
N ASN A 2 46.11 28.52 50.77
CA ASN A 2 45.09 27.49 50.49
C ASN A 2 44.37 27.87 49.20
N LYS A 3 44.61 27.11 48.14
CA LYS A 3 43.95 27.26 46.83
C LYS A 3 42.83 26.23 46.77
N TYR A 4 41.58 26.65 46.83
CA TYR A 4 40.45 25.79 46.51
C TYR A 4 40.18 25.88 45.00
N ARG A 5 40.50 24.81 44.27
CA ARG A 5 40.06 24.59 42.89
C ARG A 5 38.66 23.97 42.95
N LEU A 6 37.66 24.71 42.48
CA LEU A 6 36.32 24.21 42.24
C LEU A 6 36.35 23.43 40.90
N MET A 7 36.21 22.10 40.94
CA MET A 7 35.95 21.31 39.74
C MET A 7 34.45 21.40 39.43
N ILE A 8 34.12 21.99 38.28
CA ILE A 8 32.77 21.94 37.70
C ILE A 8 32.70 20.64 36.89
N THR A 9 31.98 19.65 37.41
CA THR A 9 31.72 18.39 36.71
C THR A 9 30.53 18.59 35.78
N SER A 10 30.79 18.82 34.49
CA SER A 10 29.74 18.86 33.46
C SER A 10 29.11 17.47 33.29
N ILE A 11 27.86 17.31 33.72
CA ILE A 11 27.03 16.15 33.39
C ILE A 11 26.57 16.35 31.95
N ALA A 12 27.21 15.67 31.00
CA ALA A 12 26.71 15.54 29.65
C ALA A 12 25.47 14.62 29.70
N ALA A 13 24.28 15.20 29.56
CA ALA A 13 23.06 14.44 29.36
C ALA A 13 23.16 13.72 28.01
N LEU A 14 23.44 12.42 28.05
CA LEU A 14 23.32 11.51 26.92
C LEU A 14 21.82 11.44 26.54
N PHE A 15 21.42 12.26 25.58
CA PHE A 15 20.19 12.05 24.83
C PHE A 15 20.35 10.74 24.06
N VAL A 16 19.84 9.65 24.61
CA VAL A 16 19.60 8.42 23.85
C VAL A 16 18.45 8.74 22.91
N PRO A 17 18.65 8.78 21.58
CA PRO A 17 17.52 8.86 20.67
C PRO A 17 16.72 7.58 20.89
N THR A 18 15.53 7.71 21.51
CA THR A 18 14.54 6.65 21.44
C THR A 18 14.21 6.50 19.97
N SER A 19 14.75 5.44 19.36
CA SER A 19 14.33 4.98 18.06
C SER A 19 12.81 4.86 18.10
N SER A 20 12.12 5.70 17.37
CA SER A 20 10.70 5.54 17.06
C SER A 20 10.62 4.38 16.08
N TRP A 21 10.46 3.16 16.60
CA TRP A 21 10.20 1.99 15.76
C TRP A 21 8.81 2.15 15.17
N ALA A 22 8.66 1.68 13.93
CA ALA A 22 7.47 1.77 13.11
C ALA A 22 6.18 1.62 13.93
N THR A 23 5.20 2.49 13.70
CA THR A 23 3.83 2.27 14.17
C THR A 23 3.37 0.92 13.66
N ASP A 24 3.04 0.00 14.58
CA ASP A 24 2.40 -1.28 14.25
C ASP A 24 1.12 -0.95 13.46
N LEU A 25 1.12 -1.25 12.16
CA LEU A 25 -0.06 -1.07 11.32
C LEU A 25 -1.14 -2.07 11.75
N PRO A 26 -2.43 -1.72 11.62
CA PRO A 26 -3.50 -2.64 11.97
C PRO A 26 -3.42 -3.93 11.14
N CYS A 27 -3.94 -5.03 11.68
CA CYS A 27 -4.00 -6.32 10.98
C CYS A 27 -2.62 -6.95 10.68
N ASP A 28 -1.57 -6.59 11.42
CA ASP A 28 -0.19 -7.06 11.22
C ASP A 28 0.32 -6.89 9.78
N VAL A 29 -0.17 -5.85 9.09
CA VAL A 29 0.23 -5.57 7.71
C VAL A 29 1.56 -4.85 7.66
N HIS A 30 2.31 -5.12 6.60
CA HIS A 30 3.62 -4.51 6.37
C HIS A 30 3.52 -3.14 5.72
N SER A 31 2.39 -2.86 5.07
CA SER A 31 2.12 -1.56 4.46
C SER A 31 0.63 -1.32 4.32
N GLU A 32 0.24 -0.04 4.38
CA GLU A 32 -1.11 0.43 4.08
C GLU A 32 -1.16 0.98 2.66
N MET A 33 -2.23 0.66 1.95
CA MET A 33 -2.46 1.06 0.56
C MET A 33 -3.86 1.65 0.44
N LYS A 34 -3.94 2.87 -0.07
CA LYS A 34 -5.18 3.64 -0.23
C LYS A 34 -5.44 3.88 -1.71
N LEU A 35 -6.58 3.40 -2.19
CA LEU A 35 -7.05 3.66 -3.54
C LEU A 35 -8.21 4.67 -3.47
N SER A 36 -8.06 5.78 -4.18
CA SER A 36 -9.03 6.89 -4.19
C SER A 36 -9.35 7.35 -5.61
N SER A 37 -10.53 7.93 -5.78
CA SER A 37 -10.95 8.56 -7.03
C SER A 37 -11.04 10.06 -6.83
N ILE A 38 -10.52 10.85 -7.77
CA ILE A 38 -10.76 12.30 -7.80
C ILE A 38 -12.09 12.58 -8.51
N ALA A 39 -12.41 11.79 -9.54
CA ALA A 39 -13.60 11.93 -10.34
C ALA A 39 -14.09 10.58 -10.88
N GLY A 40 -15.41 10.40 -10.91
CA GLY A 40 -16.04 9.19 -11.43
C GLY A 40 -15.91 7.97 -10.51
N THR A 41 -16.60 6.89 -10.88
CA THR A 41 -16.53 5.60 -10.18
C THR A 41 -15.50 4.71 -10.88
N TRP A 42 -14.66 4.03 -10.11
CA TRP A 42 -13.62 3.16 -10.64
C TRP A 42 -13.74 1.77 -10.04
N HIS A 43 -13.78 0.76 -10.90
CA HIS A 43 -13.65 -0.63 -10.50
C HIS A 43 -12.17 -0.92 -10.25
N THR A 44 -11.83 -1.25 -9.00
CA THR A 44 -10.45 -1.40 -8.55
C THR A 44 -10.14 -2.83 -8.21
N GLN A 45 -8.94 -3.27 -8.55
CA GLN A 45 -8.47 -4.62 -8.34
C GLN A 45 -7.01 -4.60 -7.88
N VAL A 46 -6.65 -5.50 -6.97
CA VAL A 46 -5.28 -5.73 -6.54
C VAL A 46 -4.88 -7.15 -6.91
N GLN A 47 -3.64 -7.36 -7.34
CA GLN A 47 -3.12 -8.68 -7.65
C GLN A 47 -1.70 -8.81 -7.12
N HIS A 48 -1.42 -9.93 -6.43
CA HIS A 48 -0.04 -10.39 -6.24
C HIS A 48 0.41 -11.10 -7.51
N LEU A 49 1.66 -10.89 -7.91
CA LEU A 49 2.20 -11.46 -9.14
C LEU A 49 3.27 -12.53 -8.88
N ASN A 50 3.90 -12.53 -7.71
CA ASN A 50 5.06 -13.38 -7.42
C ASN A 50 5.15 -13.91 -5.98
N GLU A 51 4.19 -13.60 -5.11
CA GLU A 51 4.29 -13.86 -3.67
C GLU A 51 2.96 -14.37 -3.10
N ALA A 52 3.06 -15.28 -2.13
CA ALA A 52 1.92 -15.72 -1.33
C ALA A 52 1.72 -14.75 -0.16
N GLY A 53 0.63 -13.99 -0.18
CA GLY A 53 0.30 -13.05 0.88
C GLY A 53 -1.17 -12.68 0.82
N ASP A 54 -1.70 -12.21 1.94
CA ASP A 54 -3.07 -11.74 2.01
C ASP A 54 -3.13 -10.24 1.73
N ILE A 55 -4.12 -9.82 0.94
CA ILE A 55 -4.60 -8.44 0.98
C ILE A 55 -5.80 -8.41 1.90
N VAL A 56 -5.75 -7.56 2.91
CA VAL A 56 -6.80 -7.42 3.92
C VAL A 56 -7.45 -6.05 3.85
N MET A 57 -8.76 -5.98 4.05
CA MET A 57 -9.46 -4.69 4.22
C MET A 57 -9.24 -4.19 5.64
N LEU A 58 -8.51 -3.07 5.78
CA LEU A 58 -8.16 -2.52 7.10
C LEU A 58 -9.37 -1.89 7.80
N ASP A 59 -10.33 -1.40 7.04
CA ASP A 59 -11.57 -0.78 7.52
C ASP A 59 -12.71 -1.78 7.78
N GLN A 60 -12.57 -3.04 7.34
CA GLN A 60 -13.60 -4.09 7.46
C GLN A 60 -13.17 -5.28 8.32
N GLY A 61 -12.40 -5.00 9.37
CA GLY A 61 -12.02 -5.99 10.38
C GLY A 61 -10.99 -7.00 9.88
N CYS A 62 -10.02 -6.56 9.06
CA CYS A 62 -8.86 -7.34 8.66
C CYS A 62 -9.19 -8.62 7.87
N LYS A 63 -10.32 -8.65 7.16
CA LYS A 63 -10.70 -9.84 6.40
C LYS A 63 -9.89 -9.91 5.10
N PRO A 64 -9.26 -11.06 4.79
CA PRO A 64 -8.66 -11.29 3.48
C PRO A 64 -9.70 -11.13 2.39
N ILE A 65 -9.32 -10.46 1.30
CA ILE A 65 -10.16 -10.26 0.11
C ILE A 65 -9.71 -11.09 -1.10
N ASN A 66 -8.73 -11.95 -0.87
CA ASN A 66 -8.15 -12.85 -1.85
C ASN A 66 -9.16 -13.95 -2.16
N THR A 67 -9.28 -14.33 -3.44
CA THR A 67 -10.19 -15.41 -3.86
C THR A 67 -9.59 -16.81 -3.69
N ILE A 68 -8.30 -16.89 -3.34
CA ILE A 68 -7.52 -18.12 -3.24
C ILE A 68 -6.76 -18.09 -1.91
N GLU A 69 -6.83 -19.19 -1.15
CA GLU A 69 -6.12 -19.34 0.12
C GLU A 69 -4.60 -19.45 -0.13
N PRO A 70 -3.76 -18.63 0.54
CA PRO A 70 -2.31 -18.75 0.42
C PRO A 70 -1.80 -20.15 0.76
N GLY A 71 -0.93 -20.72 -0.09
CA GLY A 71 -0.19 -21.94 0.22
C GLY A 71 -0.87 -23.28 -0.09
N THR A 72 -2.06 -23.29 -0.70
CA THR A 72 -2.68 -24.55 -1.18
C THR A 72 -2.13 -25.04 -2.53
N ASP A 73 -1.49 -24.17 -3.31
CA ASP A 73 -0.85 -24.50 -4.58
C ASP A 73 0.31 -23.53 -4.89
N ILE A 74 1.54 -24.04 -4.90
CA ILE A 74 2.77 -23.29 -5.22
C ILE A 74 2.83 -22.81 -6.68
N SER A 75 1.98 -23.33 -7.56
CA SER A 75 1.82 -22.82 -8.93
C SER A 75 0.92 -21.58 -8.99
N GLN A 76 0.31 -21.19 -7.88
CA GLN A 76 -0.66 -20.09 -7.76
C GLN A 76 -0.11 -18.89 -6.98
N ASN A 77 1.16 -18.53 -7.19
CA ASN A 77 1.75 -17.27 -6.70
C ASN A 77 1.05 -15.99 -7.21
N MET A 78 0.01 -16.14 -8.03
CA MET A 78 -0.83 -15.06 -8.49
C MET A 78 -2.15 -15.07 -7.71
N GLN A 79 -2.24 -14.24 -6.68
CA GLN A 79 -3.47 -14.07 -5.92
C GLN A 79 -4.24 -12.88 -6.47
N GLN A 80 -5.42 -13.18 -7.03
CA GLN A 80 -6.34 -12.16 -7.50
C GLN A 80 -7.22 -11.71 -6.34
N VAL A 81 -7.23 -10.42 -6.06
CA VAL A 81 -8.09 -9.84 -5.04
C VAL A 81 -9.36 -9.33 -5.68
N THR A 82 -10.51 -9.64 -5.05
CA THR A 82 -11.82 -9.26 -5.57
C THR A 82 -11.98 -7.76 -5.62
N ALA A 83 -12.56 -7.31 -6.73
CA ALA A 83 -12.61 -5.92 -7.09
C ALA A 83 -13.69 -5.12 -6.36
N MET A 84 -13.35 -3.89 -5.99
CA MET A 84 -14.24 -2.96 -5.27
C MET A 84 -14.35 -1.63 -6.01
N ASN A 85 -15.52 -1.00 -5.90
CA ASN A 85 -15.74 0.31 -6.51
C ASN A 85 -15.23 1.42 -5.58
N VAL A 86 -14.39 2.29 -6.13
CA VAL A 86 -13.92 3.51 -5.48
C VAL A 86 -14.59 4.70 -6.15
N THR A 87 -15.20 5.59 -5.37
CA THR A 87 -15.85 6.82 -5.82
C THR A 87 -15.15 8.03 -5.22
N PRO A 88 -15.48 9.28 -5.60
CA PRO A 88 -14.88 10.45 -4.96
C PRO A 88 -15.19 10.56 -3.45
N ASP A 89 -16.27 9.91 -3.01
CA ASP A 89 -16.72 9.91 -1.62
C ASP A 89 -16.24 8.68 -0.83
N SER A 90 -15.53 7.75 -1.46
CA SER A 90 -15.02 6.55 -0.81
C SER A 90 -13.52 6.35 -1.09
N THR A 91 -12.80 5.80 -0.12
CA THR A 91 -11.42 5.36 -0.29
C THR A 91 -11.37 3.90 0.12
N LEU A 92 -10.80 3.08 -0.75
CA LEU A 92 -10.51 1.71 -0.40
C LEU A 92 -9.18 1.67 0.36
N VAL A 93 -9.20 1.17 1.59
CA VAL A 93 -8.00 1.03 2.44
C VAL A 93 -7.70 -0.44 2.64
N VAL A 94 -6.60 -0.90 2.04
CA VAL A 94 -6.14 -2.28 2.13
C VAL A 94 -4.74 -2.34 2.68
N GLY A 95 -4.37 -3.49 3.25
CA GLY A 95 -3.02 -3.74 3.73
C GLY A 95 -2.46 -5.04 3.18
N HIS A 96 -1.14 -5.09 3.07
CA HIS A 96 -0.41 -6.26 2.62
C HIS A 96 0.08 -7.05 3.84
N GLN A 97 -0.45 -8.26 4.02
CA GLN A 97 -0.04 -9.19 5.07
C GLN A 97 0.82 -10.31 4.46
N LEU A 98 2.10 -10.35 4.85
CA LEU A 98 3.02 -11.41 4.43
C LEU A 98 2.70 -12.73 5.13
N GLY A 99 2.97 -13.83 4.43
CA GLY A 99 3.07 -15.14 5.06
C GLY A 99 4.18 -15.20 6.11
N ARG A 100 4.06 -16.12 7.06
CA ARG A 100 5.01 -16.25 8.21
C ARG A 100 6.47 -16.57 7.82
N SER A 101 6.73 -16.93 6.58
CA SER A 101 8.03 -17.38 6.09
C SER A 101 8.48 -16.64 4.82
N GLU A 102 7.83 -15.53 4.46
CA GLU A 102 8.14 -14.79 3.24
C GLU A 102 9.14 -13.66 3.52
N ASP A 103 10.21 -13.61 2.72
CA ASP A 103 11.12 -12.46 2.65
C ASP A 103 10.48 -11.45 1.70
N PHE A 104 9.97 -10.31 2.19
CA PHE A 104 9.22 -9.29 1.42
C PHE A 104 9.83 -9.02 0.02
N ASP A 105 9.44 -9.80 -0.99
CA ASP A 105 9.89 -9.73 -2.38
C ASP A 105 8.64 -9.76 -3.23
N THR A 106 7.97 -8.60 -3.23
CA THR A 106 6.60 -8.48 -3.66
C THR A 106 6.51 -7.76 -4.99
N SER A 107 5.59 -8.21 -5.83
CA SER A 107 5.15 -7.57 -7.04
C SER A 107 3.63 -7.51 -7.02
N LEU A 108 3.10 -6.30 -6.90
CA LEU A 108 1.68 -6.01 -6.87
C LEU A 108 1.26 -5.26 -8.13
N LEU A 109 0.08 -5.57 -8.64
CA LEU A 109 -0.58 -4.81 -9.70
C LEU A 109 -1.92 -4.29 -9.20
N PHE A 110 -2.06 -2.97 -9.16
CA PHE A 110 -3.34 -2.29 -8.93
C PHE A 110 -3.92 -1.90 -10.28
N SER A 111 -5.13 -2.35 -10.57
CA SER A 111 -5.88 -1.94 -11.76
C SER A 111 -7.09 -1.12 -11.34
N MET A 112 -7.25 0.07 -11.88
CA MET A 112 -8.47 0.88 -11.70
C MET A 112 -9.05 1.15 -13.08
N VAL A 113 -10.28 0.68 -13.32
CA VAL A 113 -10.99 0.83 -14.60
C VAL A 113 -12.23 1.68 -14.37
N GLN A 114 -12.41 2.76 -15.14
CA GLN A 114 -13.55 3.64 -14.96
C GLN A 114 -14.86 2.91 -15.26
N VAL A 115 -15.82 3.01 -14.34
CA VAL A 115 -17.18 2.49 -14.53
C VAL A 115 -17.97 3.55 -15.28
N LEU A 116 -18.59 3.16 -16.40
CA LEU A 116 -19.50 4.02 -17.13
C LEU A 116 -20.82 4.21 -16.36
N ASP A 117 -21.40 5.40 -16.47
CA ASP A 117 -22.71 5.66 -15.88
C ASP A 117 -23.80 4.86 -16.59
N LYS A 118 -24.86 4.53 -15.84
CA LYS A 118 -25.97 3.72 -16.35
C LYS A 118 -26.59 4.37 -17.60
N GLY A 119 -26.53 3.66 -18.73
CA GLY A 119 -27.09 4.11 -20.01
C GLY A 119 -26.08 4.74 -20.97
N GLN A 120 -24.81 4.83 -20.59
CA GLN A 120 -23.72 5.17 -21.52
C GLN A 120 -23.22 3.94 -22.27
N THR A 121 -22.82 4.12 -23.53
CA THR A 121 -22.14 3.12 -24.35
C THR A 121 -20.64 3.36 -24.35
N HIS A 122 -19.85 2.31 -24.56
CA HIS A 122 -18.41 2.43 -24.79
C HIS A 122 -18.16 3.00 -26.19
N ASP A 123 -18.28 4.31 -26.34
CA ASP A 123 -17.94 5.00 -27.60
C ASP A 123 -16.42 5.21 -27.73
N SER A 124 -15.68 4.97 -26.65
CA SER A 124 -14.22 4.92 -26.59
C SER A 124 -13.75 3.82 -25.64
N PRO A 125 -12.49 3.34 -25.75
CA PRO A 125 -11.90 2.49 -24.72
C PRO A 125 -11.99 3.14 -23.34
N THR A 126 -12.29 2.35 -22.33
CA THR A 126 -12.46 2.82 -20.94
C THR A 126 -11.16 3.36 -20.38
N LYS A 127 -11.23 4.49 -19.66
CA LYS A 127 -10.09 5.01 -18.89
C LYS A 127 -9.58 3.96 -17.90
N THR A 128 -8.28 3.73 -17.88
CA THR A 128 -7.65 2.75 -16.99
C THR A 128 -6.36 3.29 -16.40
N CYS A 129 -6.22 3.16 -15.07
CA CYS A 129 -4.96 3.33 -14.35
C CYS A 129 -4.41 1.95 -13.98
N LEU A 130 -3.14 1.70 -14.29
CA LEU A 130 -2.41 0.56 -13.74
C LEU A 130 -1.25 1.06 -12.88
N PHE A 131 -1.10 0.50 -11.69
CA PHE A 131 0.04 0.77 -10.81
C PHE A 131 0.75 -0.54 -10.54
N TYR A 132 1.98 -0.66 -11.02
CA TYR A 132 2.85 -1.78 -10.69
C TYR A 132 3.76 -1.36 -9.54
N VAL A 133 3.74 -2.12 -8.46
CA VAL A 133 4.57 -1.89 -7.27
C VAL A 133 5.43 -3.12 -7.08
N ALA A 134 6.74 -2.96 -7.12
CA ALA A 134 7.69 -4.01 -6.79
C ALA A 134 8.51 -3.60 -5.58
N ALA A 135 8.72 -4.46 -4.61
CA ALA A 135 9.57 -4.15 -3.46
C ALA A 135 10.40 -5.36 -3.06
N LYS A 136 11.64 -5.10 -2.64
CA LYS A 136 12.52 -6.11 -2.06
C LYS A 136 13.02 -5.63 -0.70
N GLY A 137 12.65 -6.36 0.34
CA GLY A 137 12.82 -5.96 1.73
C GLY A 137 12.00 -4.73 2.13
N PRO A 138 12.03 -4.35 3.41
CA PRO A 138 11.11 -3.38 4.01
C PRO A 138 11.26 -1.92 3.54
N ALA A 139 12.23 -1.60 2.69
CA ALA A 139 12.73 -0.22 2.64
C ALA A 139 12.43 0.57 1.36
N GLN A 140 12.22 -0.05 0.19
CA GLN A 140 12.19 0.72 -1.08
C GLN A 140 11.31 0.07 -2.16
N PRO A 141 9.99 0.28 -2.16
CA PRO A 141 9.17 -0.08 -3.30
C PRO A 141 9.51 0.80 -4.52
N VAL A 142 9.51 0.19 -5.68
CA VAL A 142 9.59 0.81 -6.99
C VAL A 142 8.19 0.78 -7.59
N THR A 143 7.62 1.97 -7.83
CA THR A 143 6.31 2.10 -8.47
C THR A 143 6.45 2.49 -9.94
N ARG A 144 5.58 1.94 -10.79
CA ARG A 144 5.35 2.36 -12.17
C ARG A 144 3.86 2.63 -12.35
N ILE A 145 3.55 3.71 -13.05
CA ILE A 145 2.19 4.16 -13.33
C ILE A 145 1.97 4.07 -14.82
N PHE A 146 0.84 3.50 -15.24
CA PHE A 146 0.41 3.47 -16.62
C PHE A 146 -0.96 4.14 -16.73
N GLU A 147 -0.98 5.19 -17.53
CA GLU A 147 -2.18 5.96 -17.87
C GLU A 147 -2.69 5.50 -19.24
N LEU A 148 -3.87 4.89 -19.27
CA LEU A 148 -4.45 4.35 -20.50
C LEU A 148 -5.76 5.08 -20.83
N ASN A 149 -5.98 5.28 -22.14
CA ASN A 149 -7.23 5.80 -22.69
C ASN A 149 -7.65 7.16 -22.10
N GLY A 150 -6.68 8.02 -21.77
CA GLY A 150 -6.94 9.37 -21.24
C GLY A 150 -7.25 9.41 -19.73
N ALA A 151 -6.98 8.33 -19.00
CA ALA A 151 -6.90 8.37 -17.54
C ALA A 151 -5.75 9.28 -17.09
N LYS A 152 -5.90 9.93 -15.93
CA LYS A 152 -4.77 10.51 -15.19
C LYS A 152 -4.62 9.79 -13.87
N CYS A 153 -3.40 9.40 -13.56
CA CYS A 153 -3.12 8.49 -12.46
C CYS A 153 -1.96 9.04 -11.63
N THR A 154 -2.14 9.15 -10.32
CA THR A 154 -1.08 9.66 -9.43
C THR A 154 -0.77 8.68 -8.31
N PHE A 155 0.48 8.71 -7.87
CA PHE A 155 0.99 7.91 -6.76
C PHE A 155 1.67 8.82 -5.75
N ILE A 156 1.35 8.65 -4.47
CA ILE A 156 1.99 9.36 -3.37
C ILE A 156 2.53 8.31 -2.40
N ASN A 157 3.83 8.36 -2.12
CA ASN A 157 4.49 7.54 -1.11
C ASN A 157 4.67 8.37 0.16
N ASP A 158 3.90 8.06 1.20
CA ASP A 158 4.01 8.65 2.53
C ASP A 158 4.83 7.72 3.43
N ILE A 159 6.15 7.92 3.37
CA ILE A 159 7.14 7.07 4.04
C ILE A 159 7.00 7.15 5.56
N GLU A 160 6.55 8.29 6.10
CA GLU A 160 6.36 8.49 7.54
C GLU A 160 5.25 7.60 8.11
N HIS A 161 4.24 7.29 7.30
CA HIS A 161 3.07 6.49 7.69
C HIS A 161 2.99 5.13 6.98
N LEU A 162 4.06 4.72 6.28
CA LEU A 162 4.10 3.49 5.48
C LEU A 162 2.86 3.32 4.58
N THR A 163 2.38 4.45 4.03
CA THR A 163 1.12 4.53 3.30
C THR A 163 1.37 4.86 1.84
N TYR A 164 0.81 4.05 0.95
CA TYR A 164 0.83 4.27 -0.50
C TYR A 164 -0.54 4.75 -0.96
N LYS A 165 -0.63 5.90 -1.63
CA LYS A 165 -1.90 6.43 -2.14
C LYS A 165 -1.90 6.40 -3.67
N PHE A 166 -2.93 5.80 -4.24
CA PHE A 166 -3.15 5.65 -5.68
C PHE A 166 -4.43 6.40 -6.06
N ASN A 167 -4.34 7.38 -6.96
CA ASN A 167 -5.50 8.17 -7.40
C ASN A 167 -5.76 8.03 -8.89
N ALA A 168 -7.03 8.03 -9.27
CA ALA A 168 -7.49 8.05 -10.66
C ALA A 168 -8.43 9.24 -10.96
N GLU A 169 -8.33 9.80 -12.18
CA GLU A 169 -9.17 10.88 -12.75
C GLU A 169 -9.50 10.64 -14.25
#